data_AF-A0AAD7MX84-F1
#
_entry.id   AF-A0AAD7MX84-F1
#
_cell.length_a   1.000
_cell.length_b   1.000
_cell.length_c   1.000
_cell.angle_alpha   90.00
_cell.angle_beta   90.00
_cell.angle_gamma   90.00
#
_symmetry.space_group_name_H-M   'P 1'
#
loop_
_entity.id
_entity.type
_entity.pdbx_description
1 polymer ?
#
loop_
_entity_poly.entity_id
_entity_poly.type
_entity_poly.pdbx_seq_one_letter_code
_entity_poly.pdbx_strand_id
1 'polypeptide(L)'
;MQDASPEIEVCTGSINPSEGCVTIPVVSDSCVDFTGGFSFLNDELTSAIIPGGFICTFFEDFGCTASGTGNSGTNSEVVLQEGTWDFSDVPGLSGPEDFNDSASSFSCSPI
;
A
#
# COMPACT_ATOMS: atom_id res chain seq x y z
N MET A 1 -24.17 -10.86 11.98
CA MET A 1 -22.91 -11.42 11.46
C MET A 1 -22.63 -10.68 10.17
N GLN A 2 -22.04 -9.48 10.24
CA GLN A 2 -21.55 -8.77 9.06
C GLN A 2 -20.05 -9.01 9.09
N ASP A 3 -19.65 -10.12 8.47
CA ASP A 3 -18.27 -10.35 8.08
C ASP A 3 -18.08 -9.56 6.79
N ALA A 4 -18.09 -8.23 6.91
CA ALA A 4 -17.58 -7.38 5.84
C ALA A 4 -16.08 -7.40 6.05
N SER A 5 -15.38 -8.32 5.37
CA SER A 5 -13.93 -8.25 5.30
C SER A 5 -13.58 -6.85 4.79
N PRO A 6 -12.79 -6.05 5.53
CA PRO A 6 -12.40 -4.74 5.05
C PRO A 6 -11.62 -4.91 3.74
N GLU A 7 -11.86 -4.03 2.79
CA GLU A 7 -11.25 -4.10 1.48
C GLU A 7 -10.46 -2.81 1.24
N ILE A 8 -9.24 -2.95 0.76
CA ILE A 8 -8.49 -1.82 0.21
C ILE A 8 -8.65 -1.80 -1.31
N GLU A 9 -8.63 -0.61 -1.90
CA GLU A 9 -8.55 -0.49 -3.36
C GLU A 9 -7.16 0.04 -3.71
N VAL A 10 -6.46 -0.63 -4.62
CA VAL A 10 -5.14 -0.23 -5.10
C VAL A 10 -5.15 -0.13 -6.61
N CYS A 11 -4.53 0.90 -7.16
CA CYS A 11 -4.55 1.21 -8.58
C CYS A 11 -3.13 1.39 -9.12
N THR A 12 -2.90 0.92 -10.34
CA THR A 12 -1.69 1.22 -11.13
C THR A 12 -1.81 2.51 -11.95
N GLY A 13 -2.89 3.26 -11.76
CA GLY A 13 -3.16 4.48 -12.47
C GLY A 13 -4.00 5.42 -11.64
N SER A 14 -4.72 6.31 -12.31
CA SER A 14 -5.60 7.26 -11.63
C SER A 14 -6.71 6.53 -10.87
N ILE A 15 -7.09 7.06 -9.69
CA ILE A 15 -8.32 6.64 -9.00
C ILE A 15 -9.55 7.20 -9.72
N ASN A 16 -9.40 8.32 -10.44
CA ASN A 16 -10.47 9.01 -11.15
C ASN A 16 -10.00 9.53 -12.54
N PRO A 17 -10.29 8.80 -13.65
CA PRO A 17 -11.02 7.54 -13.74
C PRO A 17 -10.22 6.37 -13.19
N SER A 18 -10.90 5.37 -12.60
CA SER A 18 -10.28 4.17 -12.02
C SER A 18 -9.62 3.33 -13.12
N GLU A 19 -8.29 3.44 -13.24
CA GLU A 19 -7.49 2.69 -14.21
C GLU A 19 -6.57 1.72 -13.48
N GLY A 20 -6.64 0.44 -13.84
CA GLY A 20 -5.81 -0.60 -13.21
C GLY A 20 -6.11 -0.85 -11.72
N CYS A 21 -7.29 -0.45 -11.25
CA CYS A 21 -7.71 -0.62 -9.86
C CYS A 21 -8.16 -2.05 -9.56
N VAL A 22 -7.75 -2.58 -8.40
CA VAL A 22 -8.21 -3.83 -7.84
C VAL A 22 -8.53 -3.68 -6.37
N THR A 23 -9.60 -4.35 -5.95
CA THR A 23 -10.03 -4.41 -4.56
C THR A 23 -9.43 -5.66 -3.93
N ILE A 24 -8.67 -5.49 -2.84
CA ILE A 24 -8.01 -6.58 -2.12
C ILE A 24 -8.64 -6.67 -0.73
N PRO A 25 -9.26 -7.82 -0.38
CA PRO A 25 -9.75 -8.03 0.97
C PRO A 25 -8.56 -8.13 1.92
N VAL A 26 -8.55 -7.29 2.94
CA VAL A 26 -7.50 -7.26 3.96
C VAL A 26 -7.99 -7.98 5.20
N VAL A 27 -7.17 -8.91 5.65
CA VAL A 27 -7.32 -9.55 6.95
C VAL A 27 -6.29 -8.90 7.86
N SER A 28 -6.71 -8.47 9.05
CA SER A 28 -5.87 -7.77 10.02
C SER A 28 -4.50 -8.45 10.17
N ASP A 29 -3.43 -7.67 10.04
CA ASP A 29 -2.03 -8.09 10.24
C ASP A 29 -1.53 -9.15 9.24
N SER A 30 -2.22 -9.29 8.10
CA SER A 30 -1.77 -10.16 7.01
C SER A 30 -0.94 -9.38 6.00
N CYS A 31 0.29 -9.84 5.78
CA CYS A 31 1.11 -9.36 4.69
C CYS A 31 0.59 -9.87 3.35
N VAL A 32 0.44 -8.98 2.38
CA VAL A 32 0.04 -9.28 1.02
C VAL A 32 1.14 -8.86 0.07
N ASP A 33 1.75 -9.85 -0.59
CA ASP A 33 2.75 -9.63 -1.63
C ASP A 33 2.07 -9.44 -2.99
N PHE A 34 2.56 -8.48 -3.79
CA PHE A 34 2.14 -8.27 -5.17
C PHE A 34 2.72 -9.34 -6.10
N THR A 35 2.34 -10.58 -5.86
CA THR A 35 2.79 -11.76 -6.61
C THR A 35 1.61 -12.51 -7.21
N GLY A 36 1.88 -13.35 -8.21
CA GLY A 36 0.85 -14.14 -8.87
C GLY A 36 -0.21 -13.28 -9.54
N GLY A 37 -1.45 -13.32 -9.02
CA GLY A 37 -2.57 -12.53 -9.55
C GLY A 37 -2.42 -11.01 -9.36
N PHE A 38 -1.54 -10.58 -8.44
CA PHE A 38 -1.27 -9.18 -8.13
C PHE A 38 0.05 -8.66 -8.71
N SER A 39 0.76 -9.45 -9.52
CA SER A 39 2.05 -9.05 -10.10
C SER A 39 1.98 -7.84 -11.04
N PHE A 40 0.79 -7.42 -11.46
CA PHE A 40 0.61 -6.19 -12.22
C PHE A 40 0.67 -4.92 -11.34
N LEU A 41 0.56 -5.06 -10.02
CA LEU A 41 0.70 -3.96 -9.05
C LEU A 41 2.13 -3.79 -8.55
N ASN A 42 2.96 -4.82 -8.71
CA ASN A 42 4.35 -4.80 -8.27
C ASN A 42 5.13 -3.77 -9.08
N ASP A 43 5.74 -2.82 -8.37
CA ASP A 43 6.50 -1.72 -8.96
C ASP A 43 5.68 -0.90 -9.98
N GLU A 44 4.36 -0.88 -9.83
CA GLU A 44 3.46 -0.18 -10.74
C GLU A 44 2.27 0.44 -9.98
N LEU A 45 2.30 0.43 -8.64
CA LEU A 45 1.22 0.96 -7.81
C LEU A 45 1.38 2.47 -7.66
N THR A 46 0.33 3.20 -8.02
CA THR A 46 0.33 4.67 -8.07
C THR A 46 -0.63 5.30 -7.08
N SER A 47 -1.67 4.58 -6.67
CA SER A 47 -2.68 5.13 -5.76
C SER A 47 -3.38 4.04 -4.96
N ALA A 48 -3.84 4.39 -3.75
CA ALA A 48 -4.61 3.48 -2.92
C ALA A 48 -5.74 4.18 -2.15
N ILE A 49 -6.80 3.43 -1.86
CA ILE A 49 -7.89 3.81 -0.97
C ILE A 49 -7.88 2.84 0.22
N ILE A 50 -7.67 3.42 1.40
CA ILE A 50 -7.65 2.70 2.67
C ILE A 50 -8.99 2.87 3.37
N PRO A 51 -9.67 1.78 3.78
CA PRO A 51 -10.95 1.84 4.44
C PRO A 51 -10.81 2.49 5.83
N GLY A 52 -11.88 3.13 6.29
CA GLY A 52 -11.95 3.71 7.62
C GLY A 52 -11.71 2.67 8.73
N GLY A 53 -10.93 3.04 9.74
CA GLY A 53 -10.56 2.17 10.85
C GLY A 53 -9.37 1.26 10.57
N PHE A 54 -8.58 1.52 9.52
CA PHE A 54 -7.37 0.78 9.18
C PHE A 54 -6.18 1.71 8.94
N ILE A 55 -5.00 1.17 9.22
CA ILE A 55 -3.71 1.73 8.83
C ILE A 55 -2.99 0.67 7.99
N CYS A 56 -2.51 1.07 6.80
CA CYS A 56 -1.78 0.18 5.91
C CYS A 56 -0.36 0.69 5.73
N THR A 57 0.59 -0.23 5.81
CA THR A 57 2.00 0.00 5.49
C THR A 57 2.31 -0.65 4.16
N PHE A 58 2.86 0.12 3.23
CA PHE A 58 3.36 -0.36 1.94
C PHE A 58 4.87 -0.45 2.00
N PHE A 59 5.45 -1.49 1.37
CA PHE A 59 6.87 -1.80 1.42
C PHE A 59 7.42 -1.93 0.01
N GLU A 60 8.68 -1.49 -0.19
CA GLU A 60 9.38 -1.62 -1.48
C GLU A 60 9.71 -3.09 -1.81
N ASP A 61 9.86 -3.92 -0.78
CA ASP A 61 10.21 -5.33 -0.90
C ASP A 61 9.02 -6.26 -0.63
N PHE A 62 9.13 -7.50 -1.10
CA PHE A 62 8.20 -8.57 -0.74
C PHE A 62 8.39 -9.03 0.71
N GLY A 63 7.33 -9.54 1.31
CA GLY A 63 7.30 -10.12 2.64
C GLY A 63 7.00 -9.12 3.75
N CYS A 64 6.54 -7.91 3.41
CA CYS A 64 6.27 -6.81 4.35
C CYS A 64 7.45 -6.55 5.29
N THR A 65 8.65 -6.69 4.74
CA THR A 65 9.88 -6.38 5.43
C THR A 65 10.27 -4.97 5.07
N ALA A 66 10.28 -4.07 6.04
CA ALA A 66 11.06 -2.87 5.90
C ALA A 66 12.52 -3.32 5.75
N SER A 67 13.14 -3.08 4.59
CA SER A 67 14.58 -3.23 4.38
C SER A 67 15.37 -2.17 5.16
N GLY A 68 14.96 -1.88 6.39
CA GLY A 68 15.56 -0.96 7.33
C GLY A 68 16.48 -1.67 8.33
N THR A 69 17.33 -2.59 7.88
CA THR A 69 18.49 -2.98 8.70
C THR A 69 19.62 -1.97 8.50
N GLY A 70 19.40 -0.75 8.98
CA GLY A 70 20.44 0.27 9.22
C GLY A 70 20.94 1.03 7.98
N ASN A 71 20.89 2.36 8.07
CA ASN A 71 21.73 3.27 7.28
C ASN A 71 21.59 3.21 5.74
N SER A 72 20.40 3.40 5.17
CA SER A 72 20.28 3.91 3.81
C SER A 72 19.11 4.87 3.73
N GLY A 73 19.36 6.10 3.26
CA GLY A 73 18.39 7.19 3.16
C GLY A 73 17.39 6.99 2.02
N THR A 74 16.85 5.78 1.89
CA THR A 74 15.79 5.38 0.95
C THR A 74 14.63 4.88 1.81
N ASN A 75 13.46 5.45 1.63
CA ASN A 75 12.30 5.13 2.47
C ASN A 75 11.68 3.84 1.99
N SER A 76 12.07 2.73 2.63
CA SER A 76 11.64 1.39 2.20
C SER A 76 10.24 0.97 2.65
N GLU A 77 9.53 1.88 3.33
CA GLU A 77 8.14 1.72 3.68
C GLU A 77 7.45 3.07 3.82
N VAL A 78 6.14 3.09 3.56
CA VAL A 78 5.27 4.25 3.82
C VAL A 78 4.03 3.80 4.57
N VAL A 79 3.64 4.58 5.57
CA VAL A 79 2.50 4.26 6.45
C VAL A 79 1.36 5.21 6.14
N LEU A 80 0.24 4.66 5.70
CA LEU A 80 -0.91 5.39 5.22
C LEU A 80 -2.13 5.05 6.08
N GLN A 81 -2.85 6.08 6.54
CA GLN A 81 -4.07 5.92 7.32
C GLN A 81 -5.30 5.84 6.41
N GLU A 82 -6.48 5.69 6.98
CA GLU A 82 -7.76 5.81 6.25
C GLU A 82 -7.81 7.03 5.33
N GLY A 83 -8.23 6.84 4.07
CA GLY A 83 -8.27 7.89 3.08
C GLY A 83 -7.87 7.45 1.68
N THR A 84 -7.73 8.44 0.80
CA THR A 84 -7.26 8.26 -0.58
C THR A 84 -5.87 8.84 -0.68
N TRP A 85 -4.93 8.02 -1.17
CA TRP A 85 -3.51 8.35 -1.25
C TRP A 85 -3.01 8.24 -2.68
N ASP A 86 -2.22 9.24 -3.07
CA ASP A 86 -1.43 9.26 -4.29
C ASP A 86 0.01 8.92 -3.91
N PHE A 87 0.56 7.85 -4.47
CA PHE A 87 1.89 7.36 -4.13
C PHE A 87 2.99 8.31 -4.58
N SER A 88 2.70 9.23 -5.51
CA SER A 88 3.62 10.30 -5.89
C SER A 88 3.84 11.33 -4.78
N ASP A 89 2.93 11.39 -3.79
CA ASP A 89 2.94 12.38 -2.69
C ASP A 89 2.41 11.76 -1.39
N VAL A 90 3.17 10.82 -0.82
CA VAL A 90 2.81 10.16 0.45
C VAL A 90 3.54 10.75 1.65
N PRO A 91 2.92 10.76 2.84
CA PRO A 91 3.56 11.24 4.06
C PRO A 91 4.71 10.33 4.48
N GLY A 92 5.95 10.80 4.32
CA GLY A 92 7.18 10.17 4.77
C GLY A 92 7.72 10.74 6.08
N LEU A 93 8.79 10.11 6.60
CA LEU A 93 9.44 10.54 7.85
C LEU A 93 10.16 11.89 7.71
N SER A 94 10.64 12.21 6.51
CA SER A 94 11.39 13.45 6.23
C SER A 94 10.59 14.51 5.49
N GLY A 95 9.32 14.22 5.16
CA GLY A 95 8.46 15.05 4.33
C GLY A 95 7.63 14.19 3.37
N PRO A 96 6.91 14.81 2.43
CA PRO A 96 6.26 14.07 1.37
C PRO A 96 7.29 13.35 0.50
N GLU A 97 7.04 12.09 0.22
CA GLU A 97 7.94 11.20 -0.49
C GLU A 97 7.21 10.56 -1.67
N ASP A 98 7.96 10.34 -2.74
CA ASP A 98 7.47 9.68 -3.93
C ASP A 98 7.72 8.17 -3.79
N PHE A 99 6.65 7.43 -3.55
CA PHE A 99 6.59 5.98 -3.45
C PHE A 99 5.87 5.36 -4.67
N ASN A 100 5.67 6.14 -5.73
CA ASN A 100 5.02 5.70 -6.95
C ASN A 100 5.86 4.61 -7.64
N ASP A 101 5.21 3.56 -8.12
CA ASP A 101 5.88 2.45 -8.82
C ASP A 101 6.97 1.75 -8.00
N SER A 102 6.89 1.83 -6.66
CA SER A 102 7.87 1.23 -5.75
C SER A 102 7.30 0.13 -4.88
N ALA A 103 5.97 0.08 -4.68
CA ALA A 103 5.38 -0.87 -3.73
C ALA A 103 5.41 -2.31 -4.29
N SER A 104 5.89 -3.25 -3.46
CA SER A 104 5.93 -4.70 -3.76
C SER A 104 5.09 -5.53 -2.78
N SER A 105 4.86 -5.04 -1.58
CA SER A 105 3.95 -5.67 -0.61
C SER A 105 3.28 -4.64 0.27
N PHE A 106 2.18 -5.04 0.92
CA PHE A 106 1.52 -4.20 1.91
C PHE A 106 0.96 -5.04 3.06
N SER A 107 0.80 -4.40 4.22
CA SER A 107 0.14 -4.98 5.40
C SER A 107 -0.82 -3.96 5.98
N CYS A 108 -2.03 -4.40 6.35
CA CYS A 108 -3.03 -3.54 6.95
C CYS A 108 -3.45 -4.06 8.32
N SER A 109 -3.53 -3.15 9.30
CA SER A 109 -3.97 -3.45 10.66
C SER A 109 -5.11 -2.51 11.07
N PRO A 110 -6.10 -2.98 11.84
CA PRO A 110 -7.15 -2.13 12.37
C PRO A 110 -6.60 -1.18 13.45
N ILE A 111 -7.15 0.05 13.53
CA ILE A 111 -6.78 1.07 14.54
C ILE A 111 -7.69 1.09 15.77
#